data_AF-A0A939KCT9-F1
#
_entry.id   AF-A0A939KCT9-F1
#
_cell.length_a   1.000
_cell.length_b   1.000
_cell.length_c   1.000
_cell.angle_alpha   90.00
_cell.angle_beta   90.00
_cell.angle_gamma   90.00
#
_symmetry.space_group_name_H-M   'P 1'
#
loop_
_entity.id
_entity.type
_entity.pdbx_description
1 polymer ?
#
loop_
_entity_poly.entity_id
_entity_poly.type
_entity_poly.pdbx_seq_one_letter_code
_entity_poly.pdbx_strand_id
1 'polypeptide(L)'
;MTIPLLEYKPSSQNQRVSGYEVPNEDTPTIYRIEDYAFGGEVEELIWAAYRQLFSEHVILKFYRQVHLESQVKNKAITVRDFIRGLAKSDAFQSLVIQSNSNYRLVEIGLKRLLGRAPYNNKEEIAWSIVIATKGWGGFVDALLDSEEYQSNFGENIVPYQRRRYKDRPFNLVTPRYSDYWRDQLEEARYKWGDIKNFLDMANSIKIKTVTYTPVSTANIQIPNTTRETTSTGIPVSISPSAGFPGR
;
A
#
# COMPACT_ATOMS: atom_id res chain seq x y z
N MET A 1 -23.57 -1.39 -25.64
CA MET A 1 -23.50 0.07 -25.82
C MET A 1 -22.09 0.52 -25.49
N THR A 2 -21.39 1.17 -26.42
CA THR A 2 -20.04 1.70 -26.18
C THR A 2 -20.15 3.03 -25.47
N ILE A 3 -19.85 3.06 -24.18
CA ILE A 3 -19.77 4.31 -23.41
C ILE A 3 -18.53 5.07 -23.90
N PRO A 4 -18.67 6.29 -24.44
CA PRO A 4 -17.52 7.09 -24.87
C PRO A 4 -16.67 7.51 -23.66
N LEU A 5 -15.38 7.76 -23.89
CA LEU A 5 -14.49 8.29 -22.85
C LEU A 5 -14.97 9.68 -22.42
N LEU A 6 -15.04 9.92 -21.12
CA LEU A 6 -15.44 11.23 -20.59
C LEU A 6 -14.42 12.30 -21.00
N GLU A 7 -14.90 13.46 -21.43
CA GLU A 7 -14.03 14.58 -21.78
C GLU A 7 -13.33 15.16 -20.53
N TYR A 8 -12.04 15.45 -20.69
CA TYR A 8 -11.23 16.13 -19.69
C TYR A 8 -10.39 17.23 -20.33
N LYS A 9 -10.17 18.31 -19.57
CA LYS A 9 -9.35 19.44 -20.06
C LYS A 9 -7.87 19.09 -19.92
N PRO A 10 -7.04 19.26 -20.97
CA PRO A 10 -5.62 18.98 -20.84
C PRO A 10 -4.92 20.10 -20.05
N SER A 11 -3.87 19.75 -19.30
CA SER A 11 -3.08 20.69 -18.49
C SER A 11 -1.84 21.16 -19.27
N SER A 12 -1.22 22.25 -18.80
CA SER A 12 0.09 22.70 -19.28
C SER A 12 1.17 21.74 -18.80
N GLN A 13 1.75 20.97 -19.71
CA GLN A 13 2.86 20.04 -19.44
C GLN A 13 3.94 20.20 -20.51
N ASN A 14 5.21 19.97 -20.15
CA ASN A 14 6.36 20.27 -21.00
C ASN A 14 6.30 19.60 -22.38
N GLN A 15 5.82 18.36 -22.46
CA GLN A 15 5.76 17.60 -23.71
C GLN A 15 4.70 18.08 -24.70
N ARG A 16 3.81 19.02 -24.30
CA ARG A 16 2.79 19.59 -25.20
C ARG A 16 3.30 20.78 -26.03
N VAL A 17 4.40 21.40 -25.62
CA VAL A 17 5.00 22.54 -26.32
C VAL A 17 6.03 22.01 -27.32
N SER A 18 6.39 22.73 -28.38
CA SER A 18 7.57 22.37 -29.18
C SER A 18 8.86 22.56 -28.36
N GLY A 19 9.80 21.63 -28.49
CA GLY A 19 11.13 21.76 -27.88
C GLY A 19 12.09 22.25 -28.95
N TYR A 20 12.86 23.29 -28.68
CA TYR A 20 13.87 23.84 -29.59
C TYR A 20 15.30 23.48 -29.15
N GLU A 21 15.41 22.42 -28.35
CA GLU A 21 16.64 22.09 -27.65
C GLU A 21 17.51 21.15 -28.47
N VAL A 22 18.83 21.30 -28.30
CA VAL A 22 19.82 20.41 -28.89
C VAL A 22 20.07 19.24 -27.93
N PRO A 23 20.06 17.99 -28.40
CA PRO A 23 20.31 16.83 -27.54
C PRO A 23 21.62 16.95 -26.75
N ASN A 24 21.52 16.82 -25.43
CA ASN A 24 22.63 16.78 -24.48
C ASN A 24 22.58 15.51 -23.61
N GLU A 25 23.42 15.43 -22.58
CA GLU A 25 23.50 14.31 -21.63
C GLU A 25 22.21 14.02 -20.85
N ASP A 26 21.32 15.01 -20.69
CA ASP A 26 20.02 14.85 -20.03
C ASP A 26 18.94 14.27 -20.96
N THR A 27 19.23 14.16 -22.26
CA THR A 27 18.32 13.57 -23.24
C THR A 27 18.16 12.08 -22.95
N PRO A 28 16.92 11.57 -22.83
CA PRO A 28 16.72 10.14 -22.59
C PRO A 28 17.25 9.32 -23.76
N THR A 29 17.98 8.25 -23.45
CA THR A 29 18.40 7.26 -24.46
C THR A 29 17.16 6.61 -25.07
N ILE A 30 17.06 6.68 -26.40
CA ILE A 30 15.94 6.09 -27.15
C ILE A 30 16.36 4.69 -27.59
N TYR A 31 15.67 3.67 -27.09
CA TYR A 31 15.89 2.28 -27.49
C TYR A 31 14.95 1.93 -28.64
N ARG A 32 15.50 1.80 -29.86
CA ARG A 32 14.75 1.43 -31.06
C ARG A 32 15.20 0.07 -31.56
N ILE A 33 14.26 -0.81 -31.92
CA ILE A 33 14.59 -2.15 -32.43
C ILE A 33 15.41 -2.09 -33.74
N GLU A 34 15.28 -1.02 -34.51
CA GLU A 34 15.98 -0.82 -35.79
C GLU A 34 17.47 -0.58 -35.62
N ASP A 35 17.87 0.02 -34.49
CA ASP A 35 19.27 0.31 -34.18
C ASP A 35 20.05 -0.98 -33.87
N TYR A 36 19.33 -2.09 -33.60
CA TYR A 36 19.90 -3.36 -33.17
C TYR A 36 19.86 -4.39 -34.32
N ALA A 37 20.96 -4.43 -35.08
CA ALA A 37 21.10 -5.29 -36.25
C ALA A 37 21.52 -6.75 -35.91
N PHE A 38 22.17 -6.98 -34.76
CA PHE A 38 22.67 -8.31 -34.34
C PHE A 38 22.31 -8.60 -32.87
N GLY A 39 21.90 -9.85 -32.58
CA GLY A 39 21.16 -10.26 -31.37
C GLY A 39 21.80 -10.04 -29.98
N GLY A 40 22.98 -9.44 -29.88
CA GLY A 40 23.59 -9.04 -28.60
C GLY A 40 22.98 -7.77 -28.00
N GLU A 41 22.60 -6.80 -28.84
CA GLU A 41 22.18 -5.47 -28.38
C GLU A 41 20.66 -5.40 -28.09
N VAL A 42 19.87 -6.34 -28.63
CA VAL A 42 18.43 -6.47 -28.34
C VAL A 42 18.18 -6.74 -26.85
N GLU A 43 19.16 -7.30 -26.13
CA GLU A 43 19.05 -7.53 -24.69
C GLU A 43 18.98 -6.23 -23.89
N GLU A 44 19.65 -5.17 -24.34
CA GLU A 44 19.58 -3.85 -23.72
C GLU A 44 18.19 -3.23 -23.91
N LEU A 45 17.61 -3.38 -25.10
CA LEU A 45 16.24 -2.95 -25.37
C LEU A 45 15.24 -3.70 -24.48
N ILE A 46 15.41 -5.02 -24.35
CA ILE A 46 14.57 -5.85 -23.48
C ILE A 46 14.71 -5.37 -22.03
N TRP A 47 15.94 -5.16 -21.56
CA TRP A 47 16.21 -4.66 -20.22
C TRP A 47 15.58 -3.27 -19.98
N ALA A 48 15.70 -2.36 -20.94
CA ALA A 48 15.11 -1.03 -20.90
C ALA A 48 13.58 -1.10 -20.81
N ALA A 49 12.93 -2.00 -21.56
CA ALA A 49 11.49 -2.22 -21.49
C ALA A 49 11.04 -2.76 -20.14
N TYR A 50 11.77 -3.72 -19.54
CA TYR A 50 11.50 -4.17 -18.18
C TYR A 50 11.67 -3.05 -17.16
N ARG A 51 12.74 -2.27 -17.27
CA ARG A 51 13.03 -1.12 -16.39
C ARG A 51 11.93 -0.07 -16.45
N GLN A 52 11.45 0.23 -17.65
CA GLN A 52 10.37 1.19 -17.87
C GLN A 52 9.06 0.72 -17.24
N LEU A 53 8.72 -0.57 -17.38
CA LEU A 53 7.39 -1.06 -17.01
C LEU A 53 7.30 -1.62 -15.59
N PHE A 54 8.33 -2.30 -15.09
CA PHE A 54 8.31 -2.97 -13.78
C PHE A 54 9.10 -2.25 -12.71
N SER A 55 9.90 -1.23 -13.06
CA SER A 55 10.96 -0.66 -12.21
C SER A 55 12.14 -1.62 -11.99
N GLU A 56 13.30 -1.07 -11.61
CA GLU A 56 14.55 -1.86 -11.55
C GLU A 56 14.55 -3.00 -10.52
N HIS A 57 13.87 -2.82 -9.39
CA HIS A 57 13.85 -3.81 -8.30
C HIS A 57 13.03 -5.08 -8.64
N VAL A 58 12.28 -5.07 -9.74
CA VAL A 58 11.37 -6.15 -10.14
C VAL A 58 11.95 -7.01 -11.28
N ILE A 59 13.12 -6.66 -11.83
CA ILE A 59 13.77 -7.40 -12.92
C ILE A 59 14.48 -8.66 -12.38
N LEU A 60 13.74 -9.49 -11.66
CA LEU A 60 14.19 -10.78 -11.15
C LEU A 60 13.99 -11.85 -12.20
N LYS A 61 14.86 -12.87 -12.21
CA LYS A 61 14.78 -14.00 -13.15
C LYS A 61 13.40 -14.66 -13.17
N PHE A 62 12.71 -14.71 -12.02
CA PHE A 62 11.37 -15.28 -11.89
C PHE A 62 10.28 -14.49 -12.63
N TYR A 63 10.40 -13.17 -12.74
CA TYR A 63 9.39 -12.32 -13.38
C TYR A 63 9.63 -12.10 -14.88
N ARG A 64 10.72 -12.62 -15.43
CA ARG A 64 11.05 -12.50 -16.86
C ARG A 64 10.14 -13.37 -17.72
N GLN A 65 9.59 -12.75 -18.76
CA GLN A 65 8.70 -13.34 -19.76
C GLN A 65 9.52 -13.89 -20.95
N VAL A 66 10.15 -15.05 -20.75
CA VAL A 66 11.07 -15.66 -21.73
C VAL A 66 10.43 -15.86 -23.11
N HIS A 67 9.14 -16.23 -23.18
CA HIS A 67 8.43 -16.41 -24.45
C HIS A 67 8.31 -15.10 -25.23
N LEU A 68 7.95 -14.00 -24.56
CA LEU A 68 7.86 -12.68 -25.19
C LEU A 68 9.23 -12.16 -25.64
N GLU A 69 10.27 -12.39 -24.82
CA GLU A 69 11.64 -12.01 -25.17
C GLU A 69 12.12 -12.72 -26.45
N SER A 70 11.88 -14.03 -26.56
CA SER A 70 12.22 -14.79 -27.78
C SER A 70 11.46 -14.30 -29.01
N GLN A 71 10.19 -13.91 -28.86
CA GLN A 71 9.39 -13.36 -29.97
C GLN A 71 9.93 -12.01 -30.45
N VAL A 72 10.35 -11.11 -29.54
CA VAL A 72 11.00 -9.84 -29.91
C VAL A 72 12.35 -10.06 -30.55
N LYS A 73 13.17 -10.95 -29.98
CA LYS A 73 14.50 -11.29 -30.52
C LYS A 73 14.41 -11.80 -31.96
N ASN A 74 13.37 -12.59 -32.27
CA ASN A 74 13.10 -13.10 -33.61
C ASN A 74 12.30 -12.12 -34.49
N LYS A 75 12.01 -10.91 -34.02
CA LYS A 75 11.19 -9.90 -34.73
C LYS A 75 9.81 -10.43 -35.15
N ALA A 76 9.28 -11.41 -34.42
CA ALA A 76 7.94 -11.97 -34.65
C ALA A 76 6.84 -11.05 -34.11
N ILE A 77 7.17 -10.23 -33.11
CA ILE A 77 6.29 -9.20 -32.54
C ILE A 77 7.01 -7.85 -32.53
N THR A 78 6.25 -6.76 -32.56
CA THR A 78 6.78 -5.40 -32.47
C THR A 78 7.18 -5.04 -31.03
N VAL A 79 7.91 -3.92 -30.84
CA VAL A 79 8.20 -3.40 -29.49
C VAL A 79 6.92 -2.98 -28.79
N ARG A 80 5.95 -2.40 -29.51
CA ARG A 80 4.63 -2.10 -28.95
C ARG A 80 3.93 -3.36 -28.44
N ASP A 81 3.94 -4.44 -29.22
CA ASP A 81 3.34 -5.72 -28.81
C ASP A 81 4.07 -6.34 -27.62
N PHE A 82 5.38 -6.18 -27.54
CA PHE A 82 6.16 -6.58 -26.38
C PHE A 82 5.75 -5.82 -25.12
N ILE A 83 5.66 -4.48 -25.20
CA ILE A 83 5.18 -3.64 -24.10
C ILE A 83 3.75 -4.03 -23.70
N ARG A 84 2.88 -4.30 -24.67
CA ARG A 84 1.52 -4.81 -24.44
C ARG A 84 1.54 -6.14 -23.67
N GLY A 85 2.38 -7.09 -24.10
CA GLY A 85 2.53 -8.39 -23.44
C GLY A 85 3.07 -8.28 -22.01
N LEU A 86 4.09 -7.44 -21.80
CA LEU A 86 4.65 -7.19 -20.46
C LEU A 86 3.60 -6.55 -19.53
N ALA A 87 2.82 -5.58 -20.01
CA ALA A 87 1.80 -4.89 -19.22
C ALA A 87 0.64 -5.81 -18.84
N LYS A 88 0.39 -6.87 -19.63
CA LYS A 88 -0.66 -7.86 -19.39
C LYS A 88 -0.14 -9.14 -18.72
N SER A 89 1.13 -9.20 -18.36
CA SER A 89 1.72 -10.39 -17.74
C SER A 89 1.22 -10.62 -16.31
N ASP A 90 1.27 -11.88 -15.87
CA ASP A 90 0.94 -12.27 -14.48
C ASP A 90 1.84 -11.60 -13.44
N ALA A 91 3.09 -11.31 -13.83
CA ALA A 91 4.01 -10.53 -13.02
C ALA A 91 3.49 -9.11 -12.77
N PHE A 92 2.96 -8.46 -13.81
CA PHE A 92 2.41 -7.11 -13.68
C PHE A 92 1.10 -7.13 -12.88
N GLN A 93 0.28 -8.16 -13.09
CA GLN A 93 -0.95 -8.40 -12.34
C GLN A 93 -0.70 -8.52 -10.84
N SER A 94 0.20 -9.41 -10.44
CA SER A 94 0.49 -9.69 -9.02
C SER A 94 1.18 -8.51 -8.33
N LEU A 95 2.12 -7.85 -8.99
CA LEU A 95 2.93 -6.81 -8.36
C LEU A 95 2.27 -5.44 -8.35
N VAL A 96 1.61 -5.06 -9.44
CA VAL A 96 1.07 -3.71 -9.63
C VAL A 96 -0.45 -3.70 -9.51
N ILE A 97 -1.16 -4.58 -10.21
CA ILE A 97 -2.62 -4.49 -10.31
C ILE A 97 -3.30 -4.83 -8.99
N GLN A 98 -2.91 -5.93 -8.36
CA GLN A 98 -3.54 -6.38 -7.11
C GLN A 98 -3.32 -5.44 -5.92
N SER A 99 -2.31 -4.56 -5.98
CA SER A 99 -1.92 -3.68 -4.87
C SER A 99 -2.32 -2.22 -5.06
N ASN A 100 -3.12 -1.90 -6.08
CA ASN A 100 -3.51 -0.53 -6.40
C ASN A 100 -4.99 -0.42 -6.80
N SER A 101 -5.57 0.76 -6.57
CA SER A 101 -6.91 1.11 -7.05
C SER A 101 -6.89 1.45 -8.55
N ASN A 102 -8.05 1.41 -9.21
CA ASN A 102 -8.16 1.75 -10.64
C ASN A 102 -7.61 3.14 -10.95
N TYR A 103 -7.85 4.15 -10.11
CA TYR A 103 -7.33 5.50 -10.30
C TYR A 103 -5.79 5.52 -10.33
N ARG A 104 -5.17 4.83 -9.37
CA ARG A 104 -3.71 4.73 -9.30
C ARG A 104 -3.14 3.92 -10.46
N LEU A 105 -3.84 2.89 -10.92
CA LEU A 105 -3.46 2.11 -12.09
C LEU A 105 -3.47 2.95 -13.37
N VAL A 106 -4.43 3.87 -13.52
CA VAL A 106 -4.40 4.84 -14.62
C VAL A 106 -3.14 5.68 -14.55
N GLU A 107 -2.83 6.27 -13.40
CA GLU A 107 -1.63 7.10 -13.24
C GLU A 107 -0.34 6.34 -13.58
N ILE A 108 -0.21 5.09 -13.11
CA ILE A 108 0.91 4.21 -13.44
C ILE A 108 0.96 3.92 -14.94
N GLY A 109 -0.19 3.61 -15.56
CA GLY A 109 -0.30 3.34 -16.99
C GLY A 109 0.14 4.53 -17.84
N LEU A 110 -0.38 5.73 -17.55
CA LEU A 110 -0.01 6.96 -18.28
C LEU A 110 1.49 7.26 -18.15
N LYS A 111 2.07 7.08 -16.95
CA LYS A 111 3.50 7.33 -16.73
C LYS A 111 4.41 6.30 -17.39
N ARG A 112 4.10 5.01 -17.26
CA ARG A 112 4.96 3.93 -17.76
C ARG A 112 4.78 3.66 -19.26
N LEU A 113 3.55 3.78 -19.78
CA LEU A 113 3.24 3.51 -21.19
C LEU A 113 3.28 4.75 -22.08
N LEU A 114 2.72 5.89 -21.63
CA LEU A 114 2.73 7.14 -22.42
C LEU A 114 3.88 8.08 -22.05
N GLY A 115 4.65 7.78 -21.01
CA GLY A 115 5.78 8.60 -20.62
C GLY A 115 5.40 9.99 -20.10
N ARG A 116 4.18 10.18 -19.58
CA ARG A 116 3.71 11.46 -19.01
C ARG A 116 2.87 11.29 -17.75
N ALA A 117 2.76 12.34 -16.95
CA ALA A 117 1.81 12.40 -15.85
C ALA A 117 0.37 12.67 -16.35
N PRO A 118 -0.67 12.25 -15.60
CA PRO A 118 -2.04 12.67 -15.88
C PRO A 118 -2.17 14.19 -15.87
N TYR A 119 -3.03 14.72 -16.72
CA TYR A 119 -3.31 16.15 -16.82
C TYR A 119 -4.06 16.65 -15.59
N ASN A 120 -5.02 15.87 -15.10
CA ASN A 120 -5.82 16.17 -13.92
C ASN A 120 -6.55 14.92 -13.42
N ASN A 121 -7.18 15.04 -12.27
CA ASN A 121 -7.98 13.98 -11.67
C ASN A 121 -9.17 13.54 -12.57
N LYS A 122 -9.64 14.41 -13.49
CA LYS A 122 -10.72 14.04 -14.42
C LYS A 122 -10.25 13.03 -15.46
N GLU A 123 -9.01 13.13 -15.95
CA GLU A 123 -8.41 12.12 -16.82
C GLU A 123 -8.30 10.77 -16.10
N GLU A 124 -7.87 10.78 -14.82
CA GLU A 124 -7.81 9.56 -14.01
C GLU A 124 -9.18 8.90 -13.86
N ILE A 125 -10.21 9.69 -13.55
CA ILE A 125 -11.59 9.19 -13.43
C ILE A 125 -12.09 8.67 -14.77
N ALA A 126 -11.87 9.41 -15.86
CA ALA A 126 -12.29 9.02 -17.21
C ALA A 126 -11.71 7.68 -17.65
N TRP A 127 -10.44 7.42 -17.35
CA TRP A 127 -9.81 6.14 -17.70
C TRP A 127 -10.10 5.02 -16.70
N SER A 128 -10.39 5.35 -15.44
CA SER A 128 -10.71 4.35 -14.42
C SER A 128 -11.97 3.54 -14.76
N ILE A 129 -12.94 4.15 -15.46
CA ILE A 129 -14.14 3.44 -15.94
C ILE A 129 -13.82 2.47 -17.09
N VAL A 130 -12.80 2.76 -17.90
CA VAL A 130 -12.34 1.85 -18.96
C VAL A 130 -11.75 0.59 -18.33
N ILE A 131 -10.94 0.75 -17.27
CA ILE A 131 -10.44 -0.39 -16.48
C ILE A 131 -11.60 -1.17 -15.85
N ALA A 132 -12.60 -0.49 -15.29
CA ALA A 132 -13.74 -1.16 -14.66
C ALA A 132 -14.63 -1.92 -15.66
N THR A 133 -14.75 -1.44 -16.91
CA THR A 133 -15.65 -2.02 -17.92
C THR A 133 -14.97 -3.05 -18.82
N LYS A 134 -13.69 -2.84 -19.18
CA LYS A 134 -12.93 -3.70 -20.10
C LYS A 134 -11.77 -4.45 -19.43
N GLY A 135 -11.58 -4.25 -18.13
CA GLY A 135 -10.41 -4.75 -17.41
C GLY A 135 -9.13 -3.97 -17.75
N TRP A 136 -8.05 -4.32 -17.05
CA TRP A 136 -6.73 -3.74 -17.29
C TRP A 136 -6.24 -3.97 -18.72
N GLY A 137 -6.44 -5.17 -19.25
CA GLY A 137 -6.00 -5.51 -20.61
C GLY A 137 -6.61 -4.58 -21.67
N GLY A 138 -7.92 -4.30 -21.58
CA GLY A 138 -8.59 -3.40 -22.51
C GLY A 138 -8.20 -1.92 -22.33
N PHE A 139 -7.78 -1.52 -21.13
CA PHE A 139 -7.19 -0.20 -20.90
C PHE A 139 -5.80 -0.07 -21.54
N VAL A 140 -4.94 -1.08 -21.39
CA VAL A 140 -3.62 -1.11 -22.03
C VAL A 140 -3.76 -1.02 -23.55
N ASP A 141 -4.68 -1.78 -24.15
CA ASP A 141 -4.93 -1.72 -25.59
C ASP A 141 -5.38 -0.33 -26.01
N ALA A 142 -6.35 0.26 -25.30
CA ALA A 142 -6.82 1.61 -25.60
C ALA A 142 -5.73 2.68 -25.50
N LEU A 143 -4.75 2.52 -24.61
CA LEU A 143 -3.60 3.44 -24.52
C LEU A 143 -2.58 3.23 -25.64
N LEU A 144 -2.21 1.98 -25.93
CA LEU A 144 -1.18 1.68 -26.94
C LEU A 144 -1.69 1.93 -28.37
N ASP A 145 -2.99 1.82 -28.60
CA ASP A 145 -3.63 2.09 -29.88
C ASP A 145 -4.00 3.58 -30.04
N SER A 146 -3.67 4.42 -29.04
CA SER A 146 -3.92 5.87 -29.10
C SER A 146 -2.98 6.57 -30.08
N GLU A 147 -3.48 7.63 -30.72
CA GLU A 147 -2.66 8.50 -31.58
C GLU A 147 -1.48 9.12 -30.82
N GLU A 148 -1.64 9.37 -29.50
CA GLU A 148 -0.57 9.85 -28.65
C GLU A 148 0.59 8.84 -28.56
N TYR A 149 0.30 7.56 -28.39
CA TYR A 149 1.34 6.53 -28.38
C TYR A 149 2.00 6.40 -29.76
N GLN A 150 1.19 6.32 -30.82
CA GLN A 150 1.67 6.13 -32.19
C GLN A 150 2.59 7.28 -32.65
N SER A 151 2.22 8.53 -32.35
CA SER A 151 3.00 9.72 -32.75
C SER A 151 4.33 9.87 -32.01
N ASN A 152 4.45 9.30 -30.80
CA ASN A 152 5.65 9.48 -29.96
C ASN A 152 6.60 8.28 -30.00
N PHE A 153 6.08 7.06 -30.01
CA PHE A 153 6.86 5.83 -29.94
C PHE A 153 6.69 4.94 -31.17
N GLY A 154 5.51 4.95 -31.79
CA GLY A 154 5.19 4.06 -32.90
C GLY A 154 5.27 2.59 -32.49
N GLU A 155 5.77 1.73 -33.39
CA GLU A 155 5.82 0.27 -33.17
C GLU A 155 7.14 -0.22 -32.58
N ASN A 156 8.20 0.58 -32.72
CA ASN A 156 9.59 0.11 -32.68
C ASN A 156 10.41 0.72 -31.53
N ILE A 157 9.83 1.63 -30.75
CA ILE A 157 10.53 2.38 -29.71
C ILE A 157 9.99 1.99 -28.34
N VAL A 158 10.89 1.73 -27.39
CA VAL A 158 10.51 1.51 -25.99
C VAL A 158 10.05 2.85 -25.39
N PRO A 159 8.90 2.88 -24.68
CA PRO A 159 8.45 4.09 -24.01
C PRO A 159 9.48 4.62 -23.02
N TYR A 160 9.57 5.95 -22.92
CA TYR A 160 10.44 6.64 -21.98
C TYR A 160 9.73 7.86 -21.40
N GLN A 161 10.22 8.38 -20.27
CA GLN A 161 9.69 9.59 -19.68
C GLN A 161 9.97 10.79 -20.59
N ARG A 162 8.92 11.34 -21.20
CA ARG A 162 9.03 12.45 -22.15
C ARG A 162 9.28 13.75 -21.41
N ARG A 163 10.30 14.49 -21.83
CA ARG A 163 10.60 15.87 -21.37
C ARG A 163 10.62 16.05 -19.86
N ARG A 164 11.41 15.20 -19.20
CA ARG A 164 11.57 15.18 -17.74
C ARG A 164 12.14 16.48 -17.17
N TYR A 165 13.22 17.01 -17.74
CA TYR A 165 13.97 18.14 -17.17
C TYR A 165 14.15 18.02 -15.65
N LYS A 166 13.57 18.94 -14.88
CA LYS A 166 13.67 19.01 -13.41
C LYS A 166 12.70 18.08 -12.68
N ASP A 167 11.82 17.39 -13.41
CA ASP A 167 10.86 16.49 -12.80
C ASP A 167 11.53 15.22 -12.26
N ARG A 168 10.90 14.65 -11.23
CA ARG A 168 11.33 13.41 -10.62
C ARG A 168 11.16 12.24 -11.62
N PRO A 169 12.06 11.24 -11.62
CA PRO A 169 11.84 10.01 -12.36
C PRO A 169 10.54 9.34 -11.91
N PHE A 170 9.73 8.85 -12.86
CA PHE A 170 8.43 8.28 -12.51
C PHE A 170 8.52 7.08 -11.56
N ASN A 171 9.57 6.25 -11.65
CA ASN A 171 9.73 5.11 -10.74
C ASN A 171 9.87 5.52 -9.25
N LEU A 172 10.31 6.75 -8.96
CA LEU A 172 10.33 7.30 -7.60
C LEU A 172 9.00 7.92 -7.17
N VAL A 173 8.24 8.47 -8.12
CA VAL A 173 6.93 9.09 -7.87
C VAL A 173 5.83 8.03 -7.76
N THR A 174 5.96 6.95 -8.51
CA THR A 174 5.02 5.83 -8.53
C THR A 174 5.68 4.53 -8.06
N PRO A 175 5.90 4.37 -6.74
CA PRO A 175 6.31 3.09 -6.17
C PRO A 175 5.23 2.02 -6.38
N ARG A 176 5.57 0.76 -6.06
CA ARG A 176 4.73 -0.42 -6.29
C ARG A 176 3.29 -0.24 -5.80
N TYR A 177 3.11 0.33 -4.60
CA TYR A 177 1.80 0.65 -4.03
C TYR A 177 1.87 1.99 -3.29
N SER A 178 0.72 2.63 -3.14
CA SER A 178 0.59 3.92 -2.44
C SER A 178 0.28 3.75 -0.94
N ASP A 179 0.18 4.87 -0.23
CA ASP A 179 -0.10 4.94 1.21
C ASP A 179 -1.34 4.16 1.61
N TYR A 180 -2.42 4.25 0.83
CA TYR A 180 -3.66 3.51 1.10
C TYR A 180 -3.42 2.01 1.31
N TRP A 181 -2.69 1.36 0.39
CA TRP A 181 -2.44 -0.08 0.48
C TRP A 181 -1.38 -0.41 1.54
N ARG A 182 -0.42 0.50 1.74
CA ARG A 182 0.59 0.39 2.81
C ARG A 182 -0.11 0.37 4.17
N ASP A 183 -1.00 1.34 4.42
CA ASP A 183 -1.73 1.47 5.68
C ASP A 183 -2.65 0.26 5.90
N GLN A 184 -3.37 -0.19 4.88
CA GLN A 184 -4.22 -1.39 4.98
C GLN A 184 -3.41 -2.67 5.32
N LEU A 185 -2.20 -2.82 4.78
CA LEU A 185 -1.31 -3.93 5.10
C LEU A 185 -0.74 -3.84 6.52
N GLU A 186 -0.38 -2.63 6.96
CA GLU A 186 0.13 -2.41 8.32
C GLU A 186 -0.95 -2.59 9.39
N GLU A 187 -2.17 -2.13 9.13
CA GLU A 187 -3.34 -2.42 9.98
C GLU A 187 -3.62 -3.92 10.08
N ALA A 188 -3.48 -4.66 8.98
CA ALA A 188 -3.64 -6.12 8.99
C ALA A 188 -2.52 -6.84 9.77
N ARG A 189 -1.31 -6.25 9.79
CA ARG A 189 -0.14 -6.75 10.52
C ARG A 189 -0.27 -6.49 12.02
N TYR A 190 -0.70 -5.30 12.41
CA TYR A 190 -0.86 -4.92 13.80
C TYR A 190 -2.17 -5.44 14.38
N LYS A 191 -2.09 -6.39 15.31
CA LYS A 191 -3.24 -6.91 16.06
C LYS A 191 -3.00 -6.73 17.55
N TRP A 192 -3.93 -6.06 18.22
CA TRP A 192 -3.90 -5.89 19.67
C TRP A 192 -3.88 -7.27 20.35
N GLY A 193 -2.90 -7.49 21.24
CA GLY A 193 -2.72 -8.76 21.93
C GLY A 193 -1.97 -9.86 21.16
N ASP A 194 -1.51 -9.60 19.92
CA ASP A 194 -0.58 -10.50 19.24
C ASP A 194 0.80 -10.45 19.94
N ILE A 195 1.38 -11.62 20.19
CA ILE A 195 2.68 -11.80 20.84
C ILE A 195 3.77 -11.03 20.10
N LYS A 196 3.67 -10.89 18.77
CA LYS A 196 4.65 -10.13 17.97
C LYS A 196 4.67 -8.64 18.30
N ASN A 197 3.60 -8.10 18.87
CA ASN A 197 3.42 -6.67 19.18
C ASN A 197 3.61 -6.38 20.69
N PHE A 198 4.22 -7.29 21.44
CA PHE A 198 4.35 -7.16 22.90
C PHE A 198 5.12 -5.89 23.32
N LEU A 199 6.12 -5.46 22.54
CA LEU A 199 6.91 -4.26 22.83
C LEU A 199 6.06 -2.99 22.71
N ASP A 200 5.27 -2.88 21.64
CA ASP A 200 4.36 -1.74 21.46
C ASP A 200 3.27 -1.73 22.53
N MET A 201 2.75 -2.90 22.87
CA MET A 201 1.79 -3.07 23.96
C MET A 201 2.42 -2.64 25.30
N ALA A 202 3.63 -3.12 25.62
CA ALA A 202 4.34 -2.76 26.85
C ALA A 202 4.61 -1.26 26.95
N ASN A 203 5.03 -0.63 25.84
CA ASN A 203 5.25 0.82 25.77
C ASN A 203 3.96 1.64 25.91
N SER A 204 2.81 1.11 25.48
CA SER A 204 1.51 1.78 25.61
C SER A 204 0.95 1.78 27.03
N ILE A 205 1.41 0.86 27.90
CA ILE A 205 0.90 0.71 29.26
C ILE A 205 1.42 1.86 30.12
N LYS A 206 0.52 2.74 30.55
CA LYS A 206 0.82 3.77 31.55
C LYS A 206 1.01 3.12 32.92
N ILE A 207 2.26 3.01 33.36
CA ILE A 207 2.60 2.51 34.70
C ILE A 207 2.01 3.49 35.74
N LYS A 208 1.02 3.03 36.50
CA LYS A 208 0.56 3.73 37.71
C LYS A 208 1.39 3.22 38.88
N THR A 209 2.22 4.08 39.44
CA THR A 209 2.93 3.76 40.69
C THR A 209 1.90 3.69 41.82
N VAL A 210 1.85 2.56 42.52
CA VAL A 210 1.02 2.40 43.71
C VAL A 210 1.70 3.15 44.85
N THR A 211 1.17 4.30 45.23
CA THR A 211 1.60 5.00 46.44
C THR A 211 0.91 4.37 47.65
N TYR A 212 1.68 3.68 48.50
CA TYR A 212 1.16 3.17 49.77
C TYR A 212 0.88 4.35 50.71
N THR A 213 -0.40 4.58 51.00
CA THR A 213 -0.79 5.46 52.10
C THR A 213 -0.89 4.63 53.37
N PRO A 214 0.00 4.82 54.37
CA PRO A 214 -0.13 4.11 55.64
C PRO A 214 -1.45 4.53 56.30
N VAL A 215 -2.30 3.55 56.61
CA VAL A 215 -3.56 3.78 57.34
C VAL A 215 -3.20 3.94 58.81
N SER A 216 -3.41 5.14 59.37
CA SER A 216 -3.23 5.38 60.80
C SER A 216 -4.38 4.72 61.56
N THR A 217 -4.05 3.76 62.43
CA THR A 217 -5.01 3.10 63.32
C THR A 217 -5.27 3.88 64.61
N ALA A 218 -4.60 5.02 64.81
CA ALA A 218 -4.60 5.76 66.08
C ALA A 218 -5.98 6.28 66.52
N ASN A 219 -6.92 6.48 65.59
CA ASN A 219 -8.28 6.97 65.87
C ASN A 219 -9.37 5.91 65.68
N ILE A 220 -9.01 4.64 65.49
CA ILE A 220 -10.01 3.57 65.40
C ILE A 220 -10.49 3.26 66.81
N GLN A 221 -11.63 3.81 67.20
CA GLN A 221 -12.31 3.44 68.43
C GLN A 221 -13.01 2.10 68.23
N ILE A 222 -12.55 1.06 68.94
CA ILE A 222 -13.27 -0.20 69.01
C ILE A 222 -14.56 0.09 69.79
N PRO A 223 -15.76 -0.10 69.20
CA PRO A 223 -17.00 0.09 69.93
C PRO A 223 -17.04 -0.88 71.10
N ASN A 224 -17.39 -0.39 72.28
CA ASN A 224 -17.47 -1.22 73.46
C ASN A 224 -18.60 -2.25 73.31
N THR A 225 -18.25 -3.52 73.17
CA THR A 225 -19.19 -4.64 73.03
C THR A 225 -19.45 -5.36 74.36
N THR A 226 -19.04 -4.81 75.50
CA THR A 226 -19.43 -5.39 76.79
C THR A 226 -20.93 -5.23 76.97
N ARG A 227 -21.62 -6.35 77.17
CA ARG A 227 -23.04 -6.39 77.49
C ARG A 227 -23.18 -5.92 78.94
N GLU A 228 -23.70 -4.71 79.16
CA GLU A 228 -24.06 -4.27 80.51
C GLU A 228 -25.24 -5.10 81.02
N THR A 229 -24.93 -6.21 81.68
CA THR A 229 -25.90 -6.90 82.52
C THR A 229 -25.97 -6.12 83.83
N THR A 230 -26.93 -5.21 83.95
CA THR A 230 -27.42 -4.82 85.29
C THR A 230 -27.78 -6.09 86.02
N SER A 231 -27.09 -6.40 87.12
CA SER A 231 -27.49 -7.53 87.98
C SER A 231 -28.85 -7.18 88.58
N THR A 232 -29.92 -7.71 88.01
CA THR A 232 -31.21 -7.78 88.70
C THR A 232 -30.98 -8.62 89.95
N GLY A 233 -30.93 -7.97 91.11
CA GLY A 233 -31.04 -8.51 92.46
C GLY A 233 -30.42 -9.88 92.75
N ILE A 234 -29.52 -9.94 93.73
CA ILE A 234 -29.16 -11.21 94.39
C ILE A 234 -30.47 -11.94 94.75
N PRO A 235 -30.75 -13.14 94.22
CA PRO A 235 -31.90 -13.90 94.71
C PRO A 235 -31.63 -14.24 96.18
N VAL A 236 -32.50 -13.76 97.05
CA VAL A 236 -32.49 -14.10 98.48
C VAL A 236 -32.57 -15.62 98.58
N SER A 237 -31.57 -16.24 99.21
CA SER A 237 -31.63 -17.65 99.56
C SER A 237 -32.80 -17.87 100.50
N ILE A 238 -33.89 -18.47 100.00
CA ILE A 238 -34.93 -19.00 100.86
C ILE A 238 -34.31 -20.23 101.53
N SER A 239 -33.85 -20.06 102.77
CA SER A 239 -33.44 -21.17 103.62
C SER A 239 -34.66 -22.08 103.85
N PRO A 240 -34.68 -23.33 103.35
CA PRO A 240 -35.73 -24.26 103.71
C PRO A 240 -35.43 -24.74 105.13
N SER A 241 -36.21 -24.27 106.10
CA SER A 241 -36.29 -24.86 107.44
C SER A 241 -37.00 -26.21 107.34
N ALA A 242 -36.30 -27.22 106.85
CA ALA A 242 -36.73 -28.61 106.92
C ALA A 242 -35.68 -29.38 107.73
N GLY A 243 -35.91 -29.44 109.05
CA GLY A 243 -35.13 -30.27 109.96
C GLY A 243 -35.38 -31.74 109.65
N PHE A 244 -34.31 -32.49 109.41
CA PHE A 244 -34.35 -33.95 109.48
C PHE A 244 -34.37 -34.36 110.95
N PRO A 245 -35.38 -35.12 111.42
CA PRO A 245 -35.34 -35.71 112.74
C PRO A 245 -34.34 -36.87 112.74
N GLY A 246 -33.33 -36.78 113.59
CA GLY A 246 -32.38 -37.87 113.80
C GLY A 246 -33.03 -39.06 114.50
N ARG A 247 -32.70 -40.25 114.02
CA ARG A 247 -32.22 -41.40 114.80
C ARG A 247 -31.50 -42.38 113.89
#